data_AF-A0A7K1KTD7-F1
#
_entry.id   AF-A0A7K1KTD7-F1
#
_cell.length_a   1.000
_cell.length_b   1.000
_cell.length_c   1.000
_cell.angle_alpha   90.00
_cell.angle_beta   90.00
_cell.angle_gamma   90.00
#
_symmetry.space_group_name_H-M   'P 1'
#
loop_
_entity.id
_entity.type
_entity.pdbx_description
1 polymer ?
#
loop_
_entity_poly.entity_id
_entity_poly.type
_entity_poly.pdbx_seq_one_letter_code
_entity_poly.pdbx_strand_id
1 'polypeptide(L)'
;MRRWRTTLTIGAALAALLVAPQAATASPATPATRAEPGAAARPPLPGSSGPLFTLGHSKIKAKPKPKAADHTVTLRGVNVDGNPVAPLASLVDATTGAEFALVEAGDTLTGSVPDGDYSLTGIVLTGPREAPTDLALYGDPTLQVHADVDLLLDARTAAEVKAVSPSATAARVVNHAQLVQTIAGQELVTIISGYPGLSLRAWPSANTTRPYHFLYAESQSEPLTTLPSPRVYNLAFPTAGHIPSTLTFAATPESLALVNTTYSTQGVPSVTPGPHIDYADFNGIGAAPGLQHPAGAPSTQRVYYTANGVKWKGLYFYYLNGVQVVEQQTGFRSYTAGTTSSATWNKAAFGPTMKVGHGQGLLLARPMLADTGQLGYENSAGNNSQGTTGTLTLFRNGQKFGETSTNPLAGDWTVPADSAQYRLDLSATRQVPWSRYATGIKTSWSFTSTERPEDPFEHLRGLLQPRITGGFDANGRAPYGTTFPLAVAVERPEGGTAVTSVSLEVSFNDGATWTAAPLTPAGTDRWTAGIAHPATGNGYAALRFKAADGSGNAVQQTVTRAYGLR
;
A
#
# COMPACT_ATOMS: atom_id res chain seq x y z
N MET A 1 -18.60 -6.49 6.36
CA MET A 1 -17.27 -6.03 6.83
C MET A 1 -16.17 -7.11 6.80
N ARG A 2 -16.47 -8.38 6.48
CA ARG A 2 -15.49 -9.46 6.22
C ARG A 2 -14.69 -9.34 4.90
N ARG A 3 -14.75 -8.19 4.21
CA ARG A 3 -14.41 -7.99 2.78
C ARG A 3 -12.93 -7.67 2.48
N TRP A 4 -12.06 -7.61 3.50
CA TRP A 4 -10.67 -7.14 3.35
C TRP A 4 -9.60 -8.24 3.49
N ARG A 5 -10.02 -9.49 3.75
CA ARG A 5 -9.18 -10.58 4.27
C ARG A 5 -8.23 -11.25 3.27
N THR A 6 -8.17 -10.83 2.01
CA THR A 6 -7.37 -11.55 1.01
C THR A 6 -6.42 -10.65 0.23
N THR A 7 -6.72 -9.35 0.14
CA THR A 7 -5.89 -8.39 -0.61
C THR A 7 -4.84 -7.70 0.29
N LEU A 8 -5.13 -7.51 1.58
CA LEU A 8 -4.18 -6.92 2.55
C LEU A 8 -3.16 -7.91 3.12
N THR A 9 -3.55 -9.18 3.24
CA THR A 9 -2.71 -10.26 3.80
C THR A 9 -1.49 -10.57 2.93
N ILE A 10 -1.57 -10.32 1.62
CA ILE A 10 -0.44 -10.49 0.70
C ILE A 10 0.55 -9.32 0.81
N GLY A 11 0.08 -8.10 1.12
CA GLY A 11 0.95 -6.94 1.32
C GLY A 11 1.75 -6.99 2.62
N ALA A 12 1.13 -7.45 3.73
CA ALA A 12 1.80 -7.49 5.03
C ALA A 12 2.76 -8.69 5.20
N ALA A 13 2.51 -9.83 4.53
CA ALA A 13 3.32 -11.03 4.70
C ALA A 13 4.67 -11.02 3.94
N LEU A 14 4.86 -10.12 2.96
CA LEU A 14 6.09 -10.10 2.14
C LEU A 14 7.24 -9.28 2.73
N ALA A 15 7.07 -8.63 3.88
CA ALA A 15 8.13 -7.81 4.50
C ALA A 15 9.22 -8.61 5.23
N ALA A 16 9.18 -9.95 5.25
CA ALA A 16 10.00 -10.76 6.17
C ALA A 16 11.10 -11.64 5.55
N LEU A 17 11.29 -11.68 4.23
CA LEU A 17 12.34 -12.53 3.64
C LEU A 17 13.02 -11.79 2.50
N LEU A 18 14.30 -11.44 2.67
CA LEU A 18 15.35 -11.43 1.64
C LEU A 18 16.72 -11.14 2.28
N VAL A 19 17.65 -12.07 2.06
CA VAL A 19 19.02 -12.12 2.56
C VAL A 19 19.93 -11.19 1.72
N ALA A 20 20.91 -10.56 2.37
CA ALA A 20 21.86 -9.61 1.78
C ALA A 20 22.94 -10.26 0.86
N PRO A 21 23.48 -9.56 -0.15
CA PRO A 21 24.75 -9.94 -0.76
C PRO A 21 25.94 -9.21 -0.11
N GLN A 22 27.01 -9.97 0.16
CA GLN A 22 28.31 -9.49 0.63
C GLN A 22 29.00 -8.61 -0.41
N ALA A 23 29.64 -7.54 0.06
CA ALA A 23 30.51 -6.68 -0.73
C ALA A 23 31.91 -7.32 -0.92
N ALA A 24 32.50 -7.16 -2.10
CA ALA A 24 33.92 -7.46 -2.35
C ALA A 24 34.63 -6.25 -2.96
N THR A 25 35.74 -5.86 -2.34
CA THR A 25 36.68 -4.80 -2.73
C THR A 25 37.79 -5.35 -3.66
N ALA A 26 38.21 -4.58 -4.67
CA ALA A 26 39.33 -4.83 -5.61
C ALA A 26 40.72 -4.79 -4.90
N SER A 27 41.89 -5.27 -5.36
CA SER A 27 42.52 -5.82 -6.60
C SER A 27 43.96 -6.35 -6.20
N PRO A 28 44.94 -6.77 -7.05
CA PRO A 28 44.97 -7.35 -8.41
C PRO A 28 45.90 -8.61 -8.57
N ALA A 29 45.75 -9.40 -9.66
CA ALA A 29 46.81 -10.02 -10.49
C ALA A 29 46.26 -11.17 -11.40
N THR A 30 46.54 -11.09 -12.71
CA THR A 30 46.27 -12.05 -13.79
C THR A 30 47.27 -13.25 -13.79
N PRO A 31 47.12 -14.37 -14.56
CA PRO A 31 46.46 -14.47 -15.87
C PRO A 31 45.57 -15.70 -16.18
N ALA A 32 44.65 -15.44 -17.13
CA ALA A 32 44.16 -16.28 -18.23
C ALA A 32 43.41 -17.61 -17.92
N THR A 33 42.10 -17.61 -18.23
CA THR A 33 41.47 -18.69 -19.02
C THR A 33 40.15 -18.20 -19.65
N ARG A 34 40.13 -18.29 -20.98
CA ARG A 34 39.01 -18.44 -21.94
C ARG A 34 37.64 -17.78 -21.61
N ALA A 35 37.32 -16.73 -22.37
CA ALA A 35 36.00 -16.11 -22.44
C ALA A 35 34.98 -16.99 -23.20
N GLU A 36 33.79 -17.17 -22.62
CA GLU A 36 32.55 -17.45 -23.36
C GLU A 36 31.76 -16.15 -23.54
N PRO A 37 31.26 -15.83 -24.74
CA PRO A 37 30.44 -14.66 -24.99
C PRO A 37 28.94 -14.97 -24.83
N GLY A 38 28.21 -14.10 -24.14
CA GLY A 38 26.77 -13.92 -24.37
C GLY A 38 25.83 -14.35 -23.23
N ALA A 39 25.92 -13.69 -22.08
CA ALA A 39 24.75 -13.56 -21.19
C ALA A 39 24.43 -12.07 -21.09
N ALA A 40 23.38 -11.65 -21.80
CA ALA A 40 22.85 -10.30 -21.71
C ALA A 40 22.50 -10.00 -20.24
N ALA A 41 23.02 -8.90 -19.72
CA ALA A 41 22.72 -8.42 -18.38
C ALA A 41 21.21 -8.19 -18.25
N ARG A 42 20.59 -8.98 -17.36
CA ARG A 42 19.16 -8.91 -17.04
C ARG A 42 18.89 -7.59 -16.29
N PRO A 43 18.00 -6.71 -16.77
CA PRO A 43 17.62 -5.52 -16.01
C PRO A 43 16.87 -5.93 -14.74
N PRO A 44 17.08 -5.25 -13.60
CA PRO A 44 16.40 -5.57 -12.35
C PRO A 44 14.90 -5.30 -12.48
N LEU A 45 14.08 -6.29 -12.11
CA LEU A 45 12.62 -6.17 -12.05
C LEU A 45 12.23 -5.10 -11.02
N PRO A 46 11.44 -4.07 -11.38
CA PRO A 46 10.98 -3.07 -10.43
C PRO A 46 9.80 -3.60 -9.60
N GLY A 47 10.01 -3.76 -8.30
CA GLY A 47 9.06 -3.43 -7.22
C GLY A 47 7.72 -4.18 -7.08
N SER A 48 7.22 -4.93 -8.05
CA SER A 48 6.00 -5.74 -7.85
C SER A 48 6.36 -7.14 -7.35
N SER A 49 6.46 -7.32 -6.04
CA SER A 49 6.73 -8.62 -5.43
C SER A 49 5.52 -9.58 -5.41
N GLY A 50 4.43 -9.24 -6.11
CA GLY A 50 3.27 -10.11 -6.33
C GLY A 50 3.37 -10.91 -7.64
N PRO A 51 2.62 -12.01 -7.78
CA PRO A 51 2.60 -12.77 -9.02
C PRO A 51 2.01 -11.92 -10.17
N LEU A 52 2.59 -12.02 -11.37
CA LEU A 52 2.11 -11.28 -12.56
C LEU A 52 0.70 -11.68 -12.98
N PHE A 53 0.23 -12.84 -12.53
CA PHE A 53 -1.15 -13.26 -12.70
C PHE A 53 -1.59 -14.13 -11.53
N THR A 54 -2.90 -14.15 -11.29
CA THR A 54 -3.54 -15.05 -10.33
C THR A 54 -4.88 -15.46 -10.92
N LEU A 55 -5.24 -16.73 -10.75
CA LEU A 55 -6.51 -17.25 -11.20
C LEU A 55 -7.47 -17.38 -10.00
N GLY A 56 -8.69 -16.88 -10.15
CA GLY A 56 -9.72 -17.00 -9.13
C GLY A 56 -10.25 -18.43 -9.06
N HIS A 57 -10.20 -19.05 -7.89
CA HIS A 57 -10.65 -20.43 -7.67
C HIS A 57 -11.76 -20.48 -6.62
N SER A 58 -12.75 -21.36 -6.84
CA SER A 58 -13.82 -21.59 -5.86
C SER A 58 -13.28 -22.40 -4.68
N LYS A 59 -13.83 -22.13 -3.49
CA LYS A 59 -13.58 -22.97 -2.30
C LYS A 59 -14.47 -24.21 -2.29
N ILE A 60 -15.53 -24.25 -3.10
CA ILE A 60 -16.38 -25.42 -3.28
C ILE A 60 -15.80 -26.19 -4.47
N LYS A 61 -15.33 -27.42 -4.23
CA LYS A 61 -14.83 -28.30 -5.29
C LYS A 61 -15.90 -29.33 -5.66
N ALA A 62 -16.09 -29.55 -6.96
CA ALA A 62 -16.94 -30.61 -7.46
C ALA A 62 -16.42 -31.98 -6.99
N LYS A 63 -17.32 -32.93 -6.74
CA LYS A 63 -16.93 -34.29 -6.36
C LYS A 63 -16.45 -35.04 -7.60
N PRO A 64 -15.32 -35.76 -7.54
CA PRO A 64 -14.86 -36.59 -8.65
C PRO A 64 -15.80 -37.80 -8.79
N LYS A 65 -16.82 -37.70 -9.62
CA LYS A 65 -17.63 -38.85 -10.03
C LYS A 65 -18.05 -38.65 -11.48
N PRO A 66 -17.40 -39.34 -12.44
CA PRO A 66 -17.89 -39.39 -13.80
C PRO A 66 -19.27 -40.06 -13.77
N LYS A 67 -20.30 -39.35 -14.23
CA LYS A 67 -21.59 -39.96 -14.57
C LYS A 67 -21.65 -40.14 -16.09
N ALA A 68 -22.43 -41.11 -16.55
CA ALA A 68 -22.63 -41.39 -17.98
C ALA A 68 -23.28 -40.23 -18.78
N ALA A 69 -23.57 -39.09 -18.14
CA ALA A 69 -24.21 -37.91 -18.71
C ALA A 69 -23.32 -36.65 -18.57
N ASP A 70 -22.02 -36.81 -18.30
CA ASP A 70 -21.09 -35.68 -18.25
C ASP A 70 -20.52 -35.39 -19.64
N HIS A 71 -20.26 -34.11 -19.89
CA HIS A 71 -19.66 -33.57 -21.11
C HIS A 71 -18.20 -33.20 -20.91
N THR A 72 -17.42 -33.35 -21.97
CA THR A 72 -16.02 -32.97 -22.00
C THR A 72 -15.89 -31.49 -22.35
N VAL A 73 -15.17 -30.72 -21.54
CA VAL A 73 -14.76 -29.35 -21.87
C VAL A 73 -13.27 -29.38 -22.15
N THR A 74 -12.88 -29.09 -23.39
CA THR A 74 -11.49 -29.00 -23.85
C THR A 74 -11.15 -27.54 -24.14
N LEU A 75 -10.08 -27.04 -23.51
CA LEU A 75 -9.54 -25.70 -23.75
C LEU A 75 -8.17 -25.84 -24.42
N ARG A 76 -8.00 -25.14 -25.54
CA ARG A 76 -6.75 -25.08 -26.30
C ARG A 76 -6.26 -23.64 -26.32
N GLY A 77 -4.99 -23.40 -26.04
CA GLY A 77 -4.41 -22.06 -26.11
C GLY A 77 -3.47 -21.91 -27.29
N VAL A 78 -3.49 -20.75 -27.93
CA VAL A 78 -2.45 -20.31 -28.85
C VAL A 78 -1.93 -18.97 -28.37
N ASN A 79 -0.64 -18.87 -28.10
CA ASN A 79 -0.03 -17.64 -27.62
C ASN A 79 0.15 -16.61 -28.75
N VAL A 80 0.59 -15.39 -28.42
CA VAL A 80 0.68 -14.31 -29.42
C VAL A 80 1.72 -14.60 -30.52
N ASP A 81 2.69 -15.48 -30.25
CA ASP A 81 3.70 -15.96 -31.21
C ASP A 81 3.16 -17.07 -32.13
N GLY A 82 1.92 -17.54 -31.89
CA GLY A 82 1.28 -18.61 -32.67
C GLY A 82 1.62 -20.02 -32.18
N ASN A 83 2.32 -20.17 -31.05
CA ASN A 83 2.65 -21.48 -30.50
C ASN A 83 1.47 -22.01 -29.66
N PRO A 84 1.12 -23.31 -29.79
CA PRO A 84 0.18 -23.96 -28.89
C PRO A 84 0.70 -23.97 -27.45
N VAL A 85 -0.20 -23.73 -26.51
CA VAL A 85 0.10 -23.65 -25.07
C VAL A 85 -1.15 -24.04 -24.28
N ALA A 86 -0.98 -24.83 -23.21
CA ALA A 86 -2.06 -25.07 -22.27
C ALA A 86 -2.40 -23.75 -21.54
N PRO A 87 -3.65 -23.26 -21.61
CA PRO A 87 -4.05 -22.09 -20.83
C PRO A 87 -4.07 -22.42 -19.34
N LEU A 88 -4.14 -21.40 -18.49
CA LEU A 88 -4.63 -21.57 -17.11
C LEU A 88 -6.12 -21.30 -17.12
N ALA A 89 -6.93 -22.12 -16.43
CA ALA A 89 -8.38 -21.87 -16.40
C ALA A 89 -9.06 -22.35 -15.12
N SER A 90 -10.16 -21.69 -14.78
CA SER A 90 -11.11 -22.08 -13.74
C SER A 90 -12.49 -22.22 -14.39
N LEU A 91 -13.15 -23.35 -14.11
CA LEU A 91 -14.49 -23.67 -14.60
C LEU A 91 -15.41 -23.91 -13.40
N VAL A 92 -16.36 -23.01 -13.19
CA VAL A 92 -17.20 -22.98 -11.99
C VAL A 92 -18.67 -23.03 -12.38
N ASP A 93 -19.42 -23.97 -11.81
CA ASP A 93 -20.89 -24.01 -11.95
C ASP A 93 -21.49 -22.69 -11.45
N ALA A 94 -22.26 -22.03 -12.32
CA ALA A 94 -22.80 -20.70 -12.09
C ALA A 94 -23.82 -20.63 -10.95
N THR A 95 -24.41 -21.75 -10.56
CA THR A 95 -25.45 -21.86 -9.54
C THR A 95 -24.86 -22.35 -8.22
N THR A 96 -24.17 -23.50 -8.25
CA THR A 96 -23.66 -24.16 -7.05
C THR A 96 -22.34 -23.57 -6.57
N GLY A 97 -21.61 -22.89 -7.47
CA GLY A 97 -20.26 -22.42 -7.21
C GLY A 97 -19.23 -23.55 -7.14
N ALA A 98 -19.59 -24.79 -7.51
CA ALA A 98 -18.64 -25.89 -7.54
C ALA A 98 -17.65 -25.71 -8.69
N GLU A 99 -16.36 -25.70 -8.37
CA GLU A 99 -15.30 -25.70 -9.37
C GLU A 99 -14.95 -27.13 -9.79
N PHE A 100 -14.91 -27.33 -11.10
CA PHE A 100 -14.54 -28.59 -11.73
C PHE A 100 -13.05 -28.59 -12.06
N ALA A 101 -12.41 -29.74 -11.84
CA ALA A 101 -10.99 -29.88 -12.11
C ALA A 101 -10.75 -29.91 -13.63
N LEU A 102 -9.79 -29.10 -14.08
CA LEU A 102 -9.23 -29.17 -15.42
C LEU A 102 -7.84 -29.80 -15.33
N VAL A 103 -7.61 -30.81 -16.14
CA VAL A 103 -6.35 -31.56 -16.19
C VAL A 103 -5.57 -31.12 -17.42
N GLU A 104 -4.32 -30.74 -17.21
CA GLU A 104 -3.39 -30.41 -18.30
C GLU A 104 -2.88 -31.68 -18.97
N ALA A 105 -3.02 -31.74 -20.30
CA ALA A 105 -2.51 -32.80 -21.14
C ALA A 105 -1.88 -32.17 -22.39
N GLY A 106 -0.54 -32.08 -22.39
CA GLY A 106 0.19 -31.43 -23.47
C GLY A 106 -0.09 -29.92 -23.51
N ASP A 107 -0.67 -29.44 -24.61
CA ASP A 107 -1.03 -28.04 -24.86
C ASP A 107 -2.52 -27.76 -24.60
N THR A 108 -3.22 -28.65 -23.91
CA THR A 108 -4.66 -28.57 -23.64
C THR A 108 -4.99 -28.71 -22.16
N LEU A 109 -6.11 -28.11 -21.75
CA LEU A 109 -6.78 -28.36 -20.48
C LEU A 109 -8.12 -29.06 -20.74
N THR A 110 -8.37 -30.18 -20.05
CA THR A 110 -9.61 -30.94 -20.22
C THR A 110 -10.30 -31.21 -18.88
N GLY A 111 -11.62 -31.05 -18.83
CA GLY A 111 -12.44 -31.43 -17.68
C GLY A 111 -13.73 -32.13 -18.10
N SER A 112 -14.36 -32.81 -17.16
CA SER A 112 -15.67 -33.45 -17.35
C SER A 112 -16.68 -32.81 -16.41
N VAL A 113 -17.80 -32.36 -16.96
CA VAL A 113 -18.82 -31.60 -16.23
C VAL A 113 -20.24 -32.05 -16.63
N PRO A 114 -21.22 -32.06 -15.72
CA PRO A 114 -22.62 -32.31 -16.09
C PRO A 114 -23.19 -31.23 -17.01
N ASP A 115 -24.36 -31.51 -17.58
CA ASP A 115 -25.22 -30.48 -18.18
C ASP A 115 -25.42 -29.27 -17.26
N GLY A 116 -25.20 -28.06 -17.76
CA GLY A 116 -25.44 -26.85 -16.97
C GLY A 116 -24.80 -25.57 -17.51
N ASP A 117 -24.98 -24.50 -16.72
CA ASP A 117 -24.38 -23.19 -16.97
C ASP A 117 -23.15 -22.99 -16.07
N TYR A 118 -22.08 -22.50 -16.67
CA TYR A 118 -20.78 -22.35 -16.06
C TYR A 118 -20.24 -20.92 -16.24
N SER A 119 -19.34 -20.53 -15.35
CA SER A 119 -18.42 -19.42 -15.53
C SER A 119 -17.04 -19.98 -15.83
N LEU A 120 -16.51 -19.63 -16.99
CA LEU A 120 -15.17 -19.97 -17.43
C LEU A 120 -14.29 -18.73 -17.36
N THR A 121 -13.15 -18.83 -16.69
CA THR A 121 -12.11 -17.79 -16.72
C THR A 121 -10.80 -18.42 -17.12
N GLY A 122 -10.08 -17.82 -18.07
CA GLY A 122 -8.85 -18.36 -18.64
C GLY A 122 -7.74 -17.32 -18.78
N ILE A 123 -6.49 -17.78 -18.77
CA ILE A 123 -5.30 -16.96 -19.05
C ILE A 123 -4.43 -17.72 -20.05
N VAL A 124 -4.15 -17.12 -21.20
CA VAL A 124 -3.14 -17.60 -22.15
C VAL A 124 -1.85 -16.81 -21.93
N LEU A 125 -0.73 -17.52 -21.78
CA LEU A 125 0.58 -16.92 -21.53
C LEU A 125 1.47 -17.02 -22.78
N THR A 126 2.23 -15.97 -23.05
CA THR A 126 3.37 -16.02 -23.98
C THR A 126 4.67 -15.99 -23.18
N GLY A 127 5.58 -16.93 -23.45
CA GLY A 127 6.85 -17.06 -22.73
C GLY A 127 6.75 -17.92 -21.46
N PRO A 128 7.86 -18.04 -20.70
CA PRO A 128 7.91 -18.85 -19.48
C PRO A 128 7.02 -18.26 -18.38
N ARG A 129 6.44 -19.13 -17.54
CA ARG A 129 5.49 -18.76 -16.49
C ARG A 129 6.06 -17.74 -15.49
N GLU A 130 7.36 -17.80 -15.23
CA GLU A 130 8.09 -16.95 -14.30
C GLU A 130 8.45 -15.58 -14.89
N ALA A 131 8.40 -15.45 -16.22
CA ALA A 131 8.74 -14.22 -16.94
C ALA A 131 7.97 -14.13 -18.27
N PRO A 132 6.63 -14.06 -18.24
CA PRO A 132 5.82 -13.94 -19.45
C PRO A 132 6.06 -12.60 -20.14
N THR A 133 5.87 -12.57 -21.45
CA THR A 133 5.96 -11.36 -22.29
C THR A 133 4.58 -10.82 -22.69
N ASP A 134 3.54 -11.66 -22.62
CA ASP A 134 2.15 -11.29 -22.90
C ASP A 134 1.21 -12.17 -22.06
N LEU A 135 0.12 -11.58 -21.57
CA LEU A 135 -0.94 -12.24 -20.83
C LEU A 135 -2.30 -11.90 -21.45
N ALA A 136 -3.04 -12.90 -21.92
CA ALA A 136 -4.38 -12.72 -22.48
C ALA A 136 -5.45 -13.31 -21.55
N LEU A 137 -6.32 -12.45 -21.02
CA LEU A 137 -7.42 -12.79 -20.12
C LEU A 137 -8.70 -13.11 -20.88
N TYR A 138 -9.20 -14.33 -20.71
CA TYR A 138 -10.48 -14.78 -21.20
C TYR A 138 -11.49 -14.87 -20.07
N GLY A 139 -12.74 -14.50 -20.34
CA GLY A 139 -13.84 -14.71 -19.42
C GLY A 139 -15.15 -14.93 -20.17
N ASP A 140 -15.86 -16.00 -19.83
CA ASP A 140 -17.22 -16.27 -20.26
C ASP A 140 -18.09 -16.53 -19.01
N PRO A 141 -18.92 -15.55 -18.60
CA PRO A 141 -19.80 -15.74 -17.45
C PRO A 141 -21.03 -16.59 -17.76
N THR A 142 -21.27 -17.03 -19.00
CA THR A 142 -22.53 -17.65 -19.40
C THR A 142 -22.32 -18.90 -20.24
N LEU A 143 -21.19 -19.58 -20.06
CA LEU A 143 -20.86 -20.79 -20.81
C LEU A 143 -21.91 -21.87 -20.56
N GLN A 144 -22.63 -22.28 -21.60
CA GLN A 144 -23.61 -23.36 -21.53
C GLN A 144 -22.98 -24.66 -22.02
N VAL A 145 -23.11 -25.73 -21.24
CA VAL A 145 -22.58 -27.05 -21.58
C VAL A 145 -23.75 -28.03 -21.61
N HIS A 146 -24.16 -28.43 -22.82
CA HIS A 146 -25.18 -29.44 -23.12
C HIS A 146 -24.68 -30.55 -24.07
N ALA A 147 -23.41 -30.45 -24.43
CA ALA A 147 -22.66 -31.33 -25.31
C ALA A 147 -21.16 -31.09 -25.01
N ASP A 148 -20.28 -31.90 -25.58
CA ASP A 148 -18.85 -31.66 -25.50
C ASP A 148 -18.50 -30.27 -26.08
N VAL A 149 -17.72 -29.51 -25.33
CA VAL A 149 -17.31 -28.14 -25.67
C VAL A 149 -15.82 -28.13 -25.95
N ASP A 150 -15.44 -27.51 -27.07
CA ASP A 150 -14.06 -27.36 -27.49
C ASP A 150 -13.79 -25.89 -27.82
N LEU A 151 -12.97 -25.24 -26.99
CA LEU A 151 -12.69 -23.81 -27.07
C LEU A 151 -11.22 -23.57 -27.41
N LEU A 152 -11.00 -22.79 -28.47
CA LEU A 152 -9.69 -22.27 -28.83
C LEU A 152 -9.53 -20.83 -28.33
N LEU A 153 -8.62 -20.64 -27.39
CA LEU A 153 -8.19 -19.33 -26.88
C LEU A 153 -6.95 -18.87 -27.67
N ASP A 154 -7.16 -18.29 -28.85
CA ASP A 154 -6.08 -17.75 -29.69
C ASP A 154 -5.77 -16.30 -29.33
N ALA A 155 -4.72 -16.08 -28.55
CA ALA A 155 -4.34 -14.76 -28.02
C ALA A 155 -4.05 -13.72 -29.11
N ARG A 156 -3.80 -14.13 -30.37
CA ARG A 156 -3.64 -13.22 -31.51
C ARG A 156 -4.93 -12.52 -31.89
N THR A 157 -6.08 -13.09 -31.50
CA THR A 157 -7.42 -12.51 -31.69
C THR A 157 -7.86 -11.59 -30.54
N ALA A 158 -7.13 -11.62 -29.41
CA ALA A 158 -7.41 -10.76 -28.27
C ALA A 158 -6.91 -9.33 -28.52
N ALA A 159 -7.68 -8.34 -28.08
CA ALA A 159 -7.29 -6.94 -28.18
C ALA A 159 -6.47 -6.52 -26.95
N GLU A 160 -5.48 -5.64 -27.18
CA GLU A 160 -4.67 -5.07 -26.11
C GLU A 160 -5.55 -4.19 -25.20
N VAL A 161 -5.37 -4.35 -23.88
CA VAL A 161 -6.04 -3.53 -22.87
C VAL A 161 -5.12 -2.37 -22.47
N LYS A 162 -5.55 -1.13 -22.73
CA LYS A 162 -4.73 0.07 -22.47
C LYS A 162 -5.54 1.29 -22.05
N ALA A 163 -4.92 2.16 -21.26
CA ALA A 163 -5.43 3.48 -20.96
C ALA A 163 -4.77 4.56 -21.83
N VAL A 164 -5.53 5.59 -22.16
CA VAL A 164 -5.03 6.81 -22.81
C VAL A 164 -5.22 7.96 -21.84
N SER A 165 -4.11 8.52 -21.34
CA SER A 165 -4.14 9.76 -20.55
C SER A 165 -4.11 11.00 -21.45
N PRO A 166 -4.44 12.18 -20.90
CA PRO A 166 -4.27 13.45 -21.61
C PRO A 166 -2.82 13.82 -21.96
N SER A 167 -1.80 13.07 -21.48
CA SER A 167 -0.40 13.38 -21.79
C SER A 167 0.15 12.51 -22.91
N ALA A 168 0.72 13.15 -23.93
CA ALA A 168 1.48 12.47 -24.98
C ALA A 168 2.87 11.99 -24.52
N THR A 169 3.35 12.43 -23.35
CA THR A 169 4.69 12.13 -22.83
C THR A 169 4.69 11.20 -21.62
N ALA A 170 3.52 10.88 -21.06
CA ALA A 170 3.41 9.91 -19.98
C ALA A 170 3.48 8.49 -20.56
N ALA A 171 4.30 7.64 -19.94
CA ALA A 171 4.44 6.23 -20.31
C ALA A 171 3.90 5.34 -19.19
N ARG A 172 3.38 4.16 -19.56
CA ARG A 172 2.92 3.13 -18.62
C ARG A 172 4.01 2.79 -17.60
N VAL A 173 3.61 2.63 -16.34
CA VAL A 173 4.48 2.12 -15.27
C VAL A 173 4.02 0.73 -14.83
N VAL A 174 2.74 0.59 -14.49
CA VAL A 174 2.11 -0.69 -14.20
C VAL A 174 0.65 -0.65 -14.67
N ASN A 175 0.11 -1.78 -15.09
CA ASN A 175 -1.31 -1.95 -15.35
C ASN A 175 -1.83 -3.29 -14.86
N HIS A 176 -3.13 -3.35 -14.59
CA HIS A 176 -3.84 -4.53 -14.15
C HIS A 176 -5.15 -4.66 -14.94
N ALA A 177 -5.44 -5.86 -15.42
CA ALA A 177 -6.78 -6.26 -15.82
C ALA A 177 -7.26 -7.35 -14.85
N GLN A 178 -8.45 -7.15 -14.27
CA GLN A 178 -9.00 -8.05 -13.27
C GLN A 178 -10.40 -8.48 -13.65
N LEU A 179 -10.69 -9.75 -13.36
CA LEU A 179 -12.03 -10.30 -13.38
C LEU A 179 -12.46 -10.61 -11.96
N VAL A 180 -13.48 -9.90 -11.49
CA VAL A 180 -14.05 -10.08 -10.15
C VAL A 180 -15.49 -10.55 -10.29
N GLN A 181 -15.81 -11.72 -9.77
CA GLN A 181 -17.16 -12.26 -9.83
C GLN A 181 -17.61 -12.88 -8.52
N THR A 182 -18.90 -12.82 -8.25
CA THR A 182 -19.50 -13.49 -7.09
C THR A 182 -20.39 -14.65 -7.54
N ILE A 183 -20.03 -15.88 -7.16
CA ILE A 183 -20.80 -17.09 -7.43
C ILE A 183 -21.05 -17.82 -6.11
N ALA A 184 -22.31 -18.21 -5.84
CA ALA A 184 -22.69 -18.89 -4.60
C ALA A 184 -22.18 -18.19 -3.30
N GLY A 185 -22.15 -16.85 -3.30
CA GLY A 185 -21.66 -16.04 -2.19
C GLY A 185 -20.13 -15.98 -2.03
N GLN A 186 -19.37 -16.57 -2.94
CA GLN A 186 -17.92 -16.51 -2.98
C GLN A 186 -17.45 -15.50 -4.01
N GLU A 187 -16.50 -14.65 -3.63
CA GLU A 187 -15.83 -13.77 -4.57
C GLU A 187 -14.61 -14.48 -5.16
N LEU A 188 -14.55 -14.53 -6.49
CA LEU A 188 -13.46 -15.09 -7.27
C LEU A 188 -12.77 -13.94 -8.00
N VAL A 189 -11.46 -13.83 -7.81
CA VAL A 189 -10.66 -12.73 -8.36
C VAL A 189 -9.54 -13.31 -9.22
N THR A 190 -9.61 -13.04 -10.52
CA THR A 190 -8.53 -13.30 -11.47
C THR A 190 -7.84 -11.97 -11.78
N ILE A 191 -6.52 -11.96 -11.79
CA ILE A 191 -5.71 -10.77 -12.04
C ILE A 191 -4.67 -11.13 -13.10
N ILE A 192 -4.47 -10.25 -14.07
CA ILE A 192 -3.24 -10.19 -14.88
C ILE A 192 -2.64 -8.79 -14.71
N SER A 193 -1.32 -8.73 -14.58
CA SER A 193 -0.55 -7.53 -14.28
C SER A 193 0.56 -7.35 -15.30
N GLY A 194 0.74 -6.12 -15.77
CA GLY A 194 1.73 -5.77 -16.78
C GLY A 194 2.54 -4.55 -16.39
N TYR A 195 3.62 -4.36 -17.14
CA TYR A 195 4.61 -3.30 -16.99
C TYR A 195 5.16 -2.96 -18.39
N PRO A 196 6.06 -1.97 -18.54
CA PRO A 196 6.72 -1.72 -19.82
C PRO A 196 7.37 -2.98 -20.39
N GLY A 197 6.92 -3.41 -21.58
CA GLY A 197 7.41 -4.63 -22.24
C GLY A 197 6.61 -5.91 -21.94
N LEU A 198 5.62 -5.88 -21.03
CA LEU A 198 4.64 -6.95 -20.85
C LEU A 198 3.25 -6.44 -21.25
N SER A 199 2.65 -7.04 -22.27
CA SER A 199 1.34 -6.64 -22.79
C SER A 199 0.20 -7.42 -22.13
N LEU A 200 -0.92 -6.71 -21.88
CA LEU A 200 -2.15 -7.33 -21.39
C LEU A 200 -3.19 -7.31 -22.50
N ARG A 201 -3.86 -8.43 -22.71
CA ARG A 201 -4.94 -8.59 -23.70
C ARG A 201 -6.17 -9.16 -23.05
N ALA A 202 -7.32 -8.94 -23.67
CA ALA A 202 -8.54 -9.64 -23.30
C ALA A 202 -9.46 -9.84 -24.50
N TRP A 203 -10.42 -10.77 -24.34
CA TRP A 203 -11.55 -10.90 -25.24
C TRP A 203 -12.78 -10.24 -24.64
N PRO A 204 -13.64 -9.61 -25.45
CA PRO A 204 -14.97 -9.22 -25.01
C PRO A 204 -15.74 -10.46 -24.55
N SER A 205 -16.57 -10.32 -23.52
CA SER A 205 -17.39 -11.43 -23.01
C SER A 205 -18.87 -11.23 -23.32
N ALA A 206 -19.64 -12.31 -23.17
CA ALA A 206 -21.08 -12.20 -23.04
C ALA A 206 -21.48 -11.36 -21.81
N ASN A 207 -22.69 -10.80 -21.85
CA ASN A 207 -23.27 -10.04 -20.76
C ASN A 207 -23.89 -10.97 -19.72
N THR A 208 -23.74 -10.63 -18.44
CA THR A 208 -24.45 -11.27 -17.34
C THR A 208 -25.01 -10.25 -16.35
N THR A 209 -26.09 -10.63 -15.66
CA THR A 209 -26.66 -9.88 -14.54
C THR A 209 -26.09 -10.30 -13.19
N ARG A 210 -25.31 -11.40 -13.15
CA ARG A 210 -24.58 -11.80 -11.93
C ARG A 210 -23.52 -10.74 -11.59
N PRO A 211 -23.09 -10.62 -10.32
CA PRO A 211 -21.97 -9.76 -9.96
C PRO A 211 -20.70 -10.27 -10.68
N TYR A 212 -20.33 -9.58 -11.76
CA TYR A 212 -19.21 -9.88 -12.65
C TYR A 212 -18.66 -8.55 -13.11
N HIS A 213 -17.38 -8.30 -12.86
CA HIS A 213 -16.75 -7.00 -13.09
C HIS A 213 -15.41 -7.20 -13.77
N PHE A 214 -15.23 -6.48 -14.88
CA PHE A 214 -13.93 -6.29 -15.50
C PHE A 214 -13.36 -4.97 -15.00
N LEU A 215 -12.24 -5.01 -14.29
CA LEU A 215 -11.56 -3.82 -13.78
C LEU A 215 -10.26 -3.63 -14.56
N TYR A 216 -10.10 -2.49 -15.20
CA TYR A 216 -8.81 -2.08 -15.75
C TYR A 216 -8.23 -0.91 -14.94
N ALA A 217 -6.99 -1.03 -14.49
CA ALA A 217 -6.30 0.05 -13.81
C ALA A 217 -4.88 0.21 -14.37
N GLU A 218 -4.41 1.43 -14.55
CA GLU A 218 -3.10 1.72 -15.12
C GLU A 218 -2.52 2.99 -14.50
N SER A 219 -1.24 2.94 -14.12
CA SER A 219 -0.47 4.16 -13.84
C SER A 219 0.41 4.52 -15.02
N GLN A 220 0.42 5.80 -15.36
CA GLN A 220 1.32 6.38 -16.35
C GLN A 220 2.11 7.53 -15.72
N SER A 221 3.40 7.64 -16.03
CA SER A 221 4.26 8.69 -15.51
C SER A 221 5.08 9.33 -16.62
N GLU A 222 5.23 10.65 -16.56
CA GLU A 222 6.25 11.36 -17.32
C GLU A 222 7.64 11.10 -16.73
N PRO A 223 8.72 11.29 -17.52
CA PRO A 223 10.08 11.28 -17.00
C PRO A 223 10.22 12.26 -15.82
N LEU A 224 10.95 11.85 -14.77
CA LEU A 224 11.13 12.69 -13.58
C LEU A 224 11.87 14.02 -13.86
N THR A 225 12.52 14.14 -15.02
CA THR A 225 13.18 15.35 -15.51
C THR A 225 12.23 16.36 -16.17
N THR A 226 10.96 16.03 -16.36
CA THR A 226 9.98 16.93 -16.99
C THR A 226 9.66 18.12 -16.09
N LEU A 227 9.83 19.34 -16.63
CA LEU A 227 9.60 20.61 -15.94
C LEU A 227 8.17 21.14 -16.14
N PRO A 228 7.65 22.01 -15.23
CA PRO A 228 8.22 22.34 -13.92
C PRO A 228 8.04 21.20 -12.90
N SER A 229 7.11 20.28 -13.19
CA SER A 229 6.85 19.09 -12.38
C SER A 229 6.21 18.00 -13.26
N PRO A 230 6.73 16.76 -13.24
CA PRO A 230 6.22 15.67 -14.06
C PRO A 230 4.81 15.28 -13.65
N ARG A 231 4.02 14.86 -14.64
CA ARG A 231 2.65 14.40 -14.45
C ARG A 231 2.60 12.89 -14.28
N VAL A 232 1.71 12.45 -13.40
CA VAL A 232 1.37 11.05 -13.17
C VAL A 232 -0.13 10.89 -13.33
N TYR A 233 -0.57 9.79 -13.94
CA TYR A 233 -1.98 9.47 -14.14
C TYR A 233 -2.26 8.09 -13.55
N ASN A 234 -3.00 8.06 -12.45
CA ASN A 234 -3.52 6.84 -11.85
C ASN A 234 -4.97 6.66 -12.31
N LEU A 235 -5.15 5.75 -13.27
CA LEU A 235 -6.38 5.57 -14.03
C LEU A 235 -7.06 4.26 -13.64
N ALA A 236 -8.38 4.31 -13.50
CA ALA A 236 -9.20 3.17 -13.07
C ALA A 236 -10.53 3.14 -13.82
N PHE A 237 -10.86 2.01 -14.44
CA PHE A 237 -12.00 1.84 -15.33
C PHE A 237 -12.76 0.54 -14.99
N PRO A 238 -13.81 0.62 -14.16
CA PRO A 238 -14.65 -0.52 -13.85
C PRO A 238 -15.72 -0.71 -14.94
N THR A 239 -15.89 -1.94 -15.41
CA THR A 239 -17.00 -2.37 -16.29
C THR A 239 -17.80 -3.46 -15.59
N ALA A 240 -19.13 -3.32 -15.55
CA ALA A 240 -20.02 -4.29 -14.91
C ALA A 240 -20.68 -5.21 -15.95
N GLY A 241 -20.87 -6.47 -15.56
CA GLY A 241 -21.61 -7.50 -16.29
C GLY A 241 -20.86 -8.14 -17.45
N HIS A 242 -19.73 -7.59 -17.91
CA HIS A 242 -18.98 -8.11 -19.05
C HIS A 242 -17.56 -7.54 -19.15
N ILE A 243 -16.73 -8.16 -19.99
CA ILE A 243 -15.52 -7.54 -20.56
C ILE A 243 -15.96 -6.74 -21.80
N PRO A 244 -15.66 -5.43 -21.89
CA PRO A 244 -16.16 -4.58 -22.97
C PRO A 244 -15.54 -4.92 -24.33
N SER A 245 -16.27 -4.63 -25.41
CA SER A 245 -15.78 -4.81 -26.79
C SER A 245 -14.67 -3.83 -27.19
N THR A 246 -14.60 -2.68 -26.52
CA THR A 246 -13.54 -1.69 -26.68
C THR A 246 -12.63 -1.74 -25.45
N LEU A 247 -11.37 -2.15 -25.64
CA LEU A 247 -10.38 -2.30 -24.56
C LEU A 247 -9.36 -1.15 -24.49
N THR A 248 -9.65 -0.04 -25.17
CA THR A 248 -8.93 1.23 -25.01
C THR A 248 -9.77 2.18 -24.18
N PHE A 249 -9.26 2.55 -23.00
CA PHE A 249 -9.96 3.40 -22.05
C PHE A 249 -9.35 4.81 -22.02
N ALA A 250 -10.09 5.82 -22.47
CA ALA A 250 -9.60 7.19 -22.49
C ALA A 250 -10.02 7.94 -21.21
N ALA A 251 -9.05 8.57 -20.55
CA ALA A 251 -9.31 9.54 -19.49
C ALA A 251 -9.31 10.95 -20.07
N THR A 252 -10.40 11.69 -19.88
CA THR A 252 -10.44 13.12 -20.24
C THR A 252 -9.97 13.97 -19.07
N PRO A 253 -9.43 15.19 -19.28
CA PRO A 253 -9.05 16.08 -18.20
C PRO A 253 -10.18 16.33 -17.18
N GLU A 254 -11.42 16.40 -17.64
CA GLU A 254 -12.61 16.68 -16.84
C GLU A 254 -13.03 15.47 -15.98
N SER A 255 -12.57 14.27 -16.30
CA SER A 255 -12.81 13.04 -15.53
C SER A 255 -11.84 12.84 -14.36
N LEU A 256 -10.81 13.67 -14.28
CA LEU A 256 -9.69 13.52 -13.35
C LEU A 256 -9.73 14.56 -12.24
N ALA A 257 -9.18 14.21 -11.08
CA ALA A 257 -8.83 15.14 -10.02
C ALA A 257 -7.31 15.28 -9.93
N LEU A 258 -6.82 16.51 -9.76
CA LEU A 258 -5.39 16.79 -9.61
C LEU A 258 -5.00 16.88 -8.13
N VAL A 259 -3.91 16.22 -7.78
CA VAL A 259 -3.23 16.32 -6.49
C VAL A 259 -1.80 16.79 -6.72
N ASN A 260 -1.53 18.05 -6.37
CA ASN A 260 -0.18 18.59 -6.35
C ASN A 260 0.58 17.97 -5.18
N THR A 261 1.45 17.02 -5.51
CA THR A 261 2.12 16.17 -4.52
C THR A 261 3.56 16.63 -4.32
N THR A 262 3.92 16.89 -3.08
CA THR A 262 5.30 17.18 -2.67
C THR A 262 5.86 16.00 -1.89
N TYR A 263 7.01 15.50 -2.30
CA TYR A 263 7.76 14.48 -1.57
C TYR A 263 8.90 15.18 -0.85
N SER A 264 8.83 15.25 0.47
CA SER A 264 9.86 15.85 1.32
C SER A 264 10.85 14.79 1.80
N THR A 265 11.97 15.23 2.36
CA THR A 265 13.02 14.36 2.91
C THR A 265 13.02 14.40 4.44
N GLN A 266 13.65 13.40 5.05
CA GLN A 266 14.05 13.45 6.46
C GLN A 266 15.41 14.15 6.65
N GLY A 267 15.67 15.20 5.85
CA GLY A 267 16.93 15.95 5.86
C GLY A 267 18.05 15.33 5.00
N VAL A 268 17.76 14.25 4.27
CA VAL A 268 18.68 13.57 3.35
C VAL A 268 17.95 13.25 2.03
N PRO A 269 18.41 13.78 0.88
CA PRO A 269 17.84 13.47 -0.42
C PRO A 269 17.93 11.99 -0.80
N SER A 270 16.99 11.54 -1.63
CA SER A 270 16.94 10.18 -2.14
C SER A 270 18.02 10.03 -3.20
N VAL A 271 18.76 8.93 -3.14
CA VAL A 271 19.72 8.59 -4.21
C VAL A 271 18.99 7.96 -5.40
N THR A 272 17.88 7.27 -5.15
CA THR A 272 17.04 6.63 -6.16
C THR A 272 15.57 6.92 -5.88
N PRO A 273 14.72 7.12 -6.91
CA PRO A 273 13.28 7.22 -6.72
C PRO A 273 12.71 5.97 -6.03
N GLY A 274 11.82 6.16 -5.06
CA GLY A 274 11.02 5.09 -4.48
C GLY A 274 9.63 5.02 -5.13
N PRO A 275 8.86 3.94 -4.90
CA PRO A 275 7.48 3.84 -5.35
C PRO A 275 6.57 4.69 -4.46
N HIS A 276 5.70 5.45 -5.10
CA HIS A 276 4.42 5.85 -4.54
C HIS A 276 3.38 4.86 -5.07
N ILE A 277 2.73 4.12 -4.15
CA ILE A 277 1.73 3.12 -4.44
C ILE A 277 0.34 3.72 -4.19
N ASP A 278 -0.61 3.47 -5.07
CA ASP A 278 -1.99 3.91 -4.92
C ASP A 278 -2.95 2.73 -5.13
N TYR A 279 -3.72 2.38 -4.11
CA TYR A 279 -4.79 1.38 -4.22
C TYR A 279 -6.09 2.04 -4.66
N ALA A 280 -6.71 1.48 -5.70
CA ALA A 280 -8.06 1.87 -6.13
C ALA A 280 -9.10 0.94 -5.48
N ASP A 281 -10.04 1.49 -4.73
CA ASP A 281 -11.19 0.78 -4.18
C ASP A 281 -12.45 1.16 -4.94
N PHE A 282 -13.15 0.14 -5.44
CA PHE A 282 -14.44 0.28 -6.10
C PHE A 282 -15.52 -0.21 -5.15
N ASN A 283 -16.41 0.70 -4.74
CA ASN A 283 -17.45 0.37 -3.76
C ASN A 283 -18.21 -0.91 -4.15
N GLY A 284 -18.06 -1.95 -3.33
CA GLY A 284 -18.80 -3.21 -3.50
C GLY A 284 -18.08 -4.30 -4.29
N ILE A 285 -16.87 -4.05 -4.80
CA ILE A 285 -16.03 -5.02 -5.52
C ILE A 285 -14.80 -5.30 -4.65
N GLY A 286 -14.57 -6.56 -4.24
CA GLY A 286 -13.52 -6.89 -3.26
C GLY A 286 -12.09 -6.95 -3.80
N ALA A 287 -11.84 -6.43 -5.00
CA ALA A 287 -10.51 -6.22 -5.53
C ALA A 287 -10.10 -4.75 -5.46
N ALA A 288 -8.87 -4.51 -5.01
CA ALA A 288 -8.27 -3.18 -4.95
C ALA A 288 -6.92 -3.19 -5.68
N PRO A 289 -6.86 -2.94 -7.01
CA PRO A 289 -5.59 -2.94 -7.73
C PRO A 289 -4.64 -1.88 -7.17
N GLY A 290 -3.39 -2.28 -6.94
CA GLY A 290 -2.33 -1.40 -6.45
C GLY A 290 -1.50 -0.87 -7.61
N LEU A 291 -1.69 0.40 -7.95
CA LEU A 291 -0.88 1.11 -8.93
C LEU A 291 0.40 1.64 -8.28
N GLN A 292 1.40 1.95 -9.10
CA GLN A 292 2.61 2.61 -8.60
C GLN A 292 3.26 3.53 -9.63
N HIS A 293 3.99 4.53 -9.15
CA HIS A 293 4.86 5.38 -9.97
C HIS A 293 6.12 5.78 -9.18
N PRO A 294 7.24 6.07 -9.89
CA PRO A 294 8.46 6.49 -9.23
C PRO A 294 8.36 7.93 -8.70
N ALA A 295 8.90 8.16 -7.51
CA ALA A 295 9.02 9.48 -6.90
C ALA A 295 10.30 9.57 -6.03
N GLY A 296 11.16 10.55 -6.33
CA GLY A 296 12.29 10.91 -5.47
C GLY A 296 11.91 11.95 -4.42
N ALA A 297 12.74 12.16 -3.41
CA ALA A 297 12.62 13.33 -2.54
C ALA A 297 13.99 14.04 -2.38
N PRO A 298 14.02 15.38 -2.34
CA PRO A 298 12.88 16.27 -2.46
C PRO A 298 12.42 16.37 -3.92
N SER A 299 11.10 16.30 -4.17
CA SER A 299 10.55 16.52 -5.50
C SER A 299 9.07 16.94 -5.44
N THR A 300 8.52 17.33 -6.58
CA THR A 300 7.08 17.57 -6.73
C THR A 300 6.55 16.84 -7.97
N GLN A 301 5.32 16.34 -7.91
CA GLN A 301 4.61 15.73 -9.03
C GLN A 301 3.17 16.23 -9.09
N ARG A 302 2.62 16.31 -10.30
CA ARG A 302 1.18 16.54 -10.53
C ARG A 302 0.50 15.19 -10.75
N VAL A 303 -0.13 14.65 -9.69
CA VAL A 303 -0.74 13.32 -9.73
C VAL A 303 -2.22 13.45 -10.02
N TYR A 304 -2.66 12.88 -11.13
CA TYR A 304 -4.06 12.84 -11.55
C TYR A 304 -4.66 11.49 -11.18
N TYR A 305 -5.86 11.53 -10.62
CA TYR A 305 -6.61 10.33 -10.23
C TYR A 305 -7.95 10.29 -10.98
N THR A 306 -8.38 9.11 -11.44
CA THR A 306 -9.78 8.93 -11.84
C THR A 306 -10.68 9.30 -10.66
N ALA A 307 -11.60 10.23 -10.90
CA ALA A 307 -12.53 10.72 -9.89
C ALA A 307 -13.90 10.02 -10.02
N ASN A 308 -14.79 10.25 -9.05
CA ASN A 308 -16.19 9.82 -9.05
C ASN A 308 -16.40 8.29 -9.22
N GLY A 309 -16.61 7.58 -8.11
CA GLY A 309 -16.88 6.13 -8.13
C GLY A 309 -15.68 5.25 -7.81
N VAL A 310 -14.51 5.86 -7.61
CA VAL A 310 -13.28 5.22 -7.13
C VAL A 310 -12.80 5.93 -5.87
N LYS A 311 -12.35 5.16 -4.89
CA LYS A 311 -11.62 5.65 -3.71
C LYS A 311 -10.16 5.29 -3.86
N TRP A 312 -9.29 6.18 -3.40
CA TRP A 312 -7.85 6.01 -3.52
C TRP A 312 -7.20 5.96 -2.15
N LYS A 313 -6.22 5.09 -1.99
CA LYS A 313 -5.37 5.04 -0.80
C LYS A 313 -3.92 5.08 -1.26
N GLY A 314 -3.22 6.17 -0.94
CA GLY A 314 -1.82 6.36 -1.32
C GLY A 314 -0.89 5.82 -0.25
N LEU A 315 0.30 5.39 -0.67
CA LEU A 315 1.42 5.00 0.17
C LEU A 315 2.73 5.45 -0.46
N TYR A 316 3.66 5.96 0.33
CA TYR A 316 4.96 6.36 -0.19
C TYR A 316 6.10 5.68 0.55
N PHE A 317 7.03 5.13 -0.22
CA PHE A 317 8.23 4.48 0.29
C PHE A 317 9.47 5.27 -0.07
N TYR A 318 10.41 5.30 0.88
CA TYR A 318 11.75 5.78 0.63
C TYR A 318 12.72 4.60 0.63
N TYR A 319 13.36 4.35 -0.51
CA TYR A 319 14.44 3.37 -0.59
C TYR A 319 15.77 4.10 -0.45
N LEU A 320 16.56 3.72 0.55
CA LEU A 320 17.94 4.15 0.68
C LEU A 320 18.84 2.95 0.99
N ASN A 321 19.79 2.68 0.08
CA ASN A 321 20.78 1.60 0.18
C ASN A 321 20.17 0.21 0.45
N GLY A 322 19.08 -0.13 -0.25
CA GLY A 322 18.40 -1.44 -0.10
C GLY A 322 17.51 -1.56 1.14
N VAL A 323 17.40 -0.51 1.96
CA VAL A 323 16.47 -0.46 3.11
C VAL A 323 15.23 0.32 2.71
N GLN A 324 14.07 -0.33 2.84
CA GLN A 324 12.76 0.32 2.75
C GLN A 324 12.50 1.06 4.07
N VAL A 325 12.35 2.37 3.99
CA VAL A 325 12.14 3.24 5.15
C VAL A 325 10.68 3.70 5.17
N VAL A 326 10.10 3.62 6.37
CA VAL A 326 8.81 4.14 6.86
C VAL A 326 7.77 4.48 5.79
N GLU A 327 6.73 3.66 5.77
CA GLU A 327 5.55 3.77 4.95
C GLU A 327 4.55 4.74 5.57
N GLN A 328 4.26 5.84 4.88
CA GLN A 328 3.04 6.57 5.18
C GLN A 328 1.93 6.04 4.29
N GLN A 329 0.71 5.97 4.82
CA GLN A 329 -0.49 5.69 4.03
C GLN A 329 -1.58 6.70 4.33
N THR A 330 -2.45 6.97 3.37
CA THR A 330 -3.68 7.71 3.64
C THR A 330 -4.80 6.75 4.04
N GLY A 331 -5.87 7.28 4.63
CA GLY A 331 -7.17 6.62 4.50
C GLY A 331 -7.64 6.58 3.04
N PHE A 332 -8.66 5.77 2.75
CA PHE A 332 -9.34 5.83 1.46
C PHE A 332 -10.05 7.17 1.30
N ARG A 333 -9.75 7.87 0.20
CA ARG A 333 -10.31 9.18 -0.14
C ARG A 333 -11.00 9.12 -1.49
N SER A 334 -12.16 9.77 -1.57
CA SER A 334 -12.82 10.04 -2.84
C SER A 334 -12.39 11.40 -3.37
N TYR A 335 -12.22 11.50 -4.67
CA TYR A 335 -12.02 12.77 -5.34
C TYR A 335 -13.21 13.12 -6.21
N THR A 336 -13.44 14.42 -6.35
CA THR A 336 -14.42 14.97 -7.29
C THR A 336 -13.70 15.42 -8.56
N ALA A 337 -14.25 15.08 -9.72
CA ALA A 337 -13.64 15.40 -11.00
C ALA A 337 -13.48 16.93 -11.18
N GLY A 338 -12.39 17.35 -11.84
CA GLY A 338 -12.03 18.76 -12.02
C GLY A 338 -11.47 19.47 -10.78
N THR A 339 -11.45 18.82 -9.61
CA THR A 339 -10.89 19.44 -8.39
C THR A 339 -9.36 19.39 -8.37
N THR A 340 -8.77 20.38 -7.71
CA THR A 340 -7.35 20.42 -7.39
C THR A 340 -7.16 20.42 -5.88
N SER A 341 -6.25 19.59 -5.39
CA SER A 341 -5.83 19.54 -3.99
C SER A 341 -4.31 19.40 -3.89
N SER A 342 -3.78 19.39 -2.68
CA SER A 342 -2.35 19.23 -2.43
C SER A 342 -2.11 18.14 -1.39
N ALA A 343 -1.01 17.41 -1.55
CA ALA A 343 -0.55 16.42 -0.59
C ALA A 343 0.96 16.61 -0.35
N THR A 344 1.40 16.36 0.87
CA THR A 344 2.83 16.31 1.20
C THR A 344 3.13 15.01 1.92
N TRP A 345 4.14 14.31 1.42
CA TRP A 345 4.67 13.09 2.02
C TRP A 345 5.97 13.40 2.74
N ASN A 346 6.22 12.71 3.87
CA ASN A 346 7.42 12.87 4.70
C ASN A 346 7.64 14.31 5.20
N LYS A 347 6.56 14.98 5.60
CA LYS A 347 6.62 16.36 6.08
C LYS A 347 7.07 16.45 7.55
N ALA A 348 7.92 17.41 7.88
CA ALA A 348 8.17 17.74 9.28
C ALA A 348 6.89 18.28 9.98
N ALA A 349 6.74 18.14 11.30
CA ALA A 349 7.69 17.58 12.24
C ALA A 349 7.57 16.04 12.39
N PHE A 350 8.70 15.39 12.64
CA PHE A 350 8.79 13.95 12.78
C PHE A 350 8.54 13.51 14.24
N GLY A 351 7.94 12.34 14.40
CA GLY A 351 7.65 11.76 15.72
C GLY A 351 7.02 10.37 15.60
N PRO A 352 6.68 9.74 16.74
CA PRO A 352 5.97 8.47 16.74
C PRO A 352 4.45 8.67 16.53
N THR A 353 3.84 7.81 15.73
CA THR A 353 2.42 7.46 15.83
C THR A 353 2.27 6.15 16.60
N MET A 354 1.10 5.88 17.15
CA MET A 354 0.84 4.63 17.89
C MET A 354 -0.50 4.03 17.53
N LYS A 355 -0.50 2.75 17.15
CA LYS A 355 -1.70 1.93 17.10
C LYS A 355 -1.61 0.72 18.03
N VAL A 356 -2.76 0.32 18.57
CA VAL A 356 -2.90 -0.88 19.42
C VAL A 356 -4.05 -1.77 18.96
N GLY A 357 -3.91 -3.09 19.12
CA GLY A 357 -4.97 -4.06 18.93
C GLY A 357 -5.18 -4.84 20.23
N HIS A 358 -6.43 -5.08 20.63
CA HIS A 358 -6.74 -5.86 21.83
C HIS A 358 -7.86 -6.86 21.53
N GLY A 359 -7.51 -8.13 21.43
CA GLY A 359 -8.38 -9.20 20.96
C GLY A 359 -7.70 -10.56 21.10
N GLN A 360 -8.48 -11.62 21.27
CA GLN A 360 -7.98 -13.00 21.32
C GLN A 360 -6.93 -13.23 22.45
N GLY A 361 -7.13 -12.58 23.60
CA GLY A 361 -6.19 -12.60 24.72
C GLY A 361 -4.84 -11.90 24.47
N LEU A 362 -4.72 -11.10 23.40
CA LEU A 362 -3.51 -10.38 23.04
C LEU A 362 -3.71 -8.87 23.05
N LEU A 363 -2.69 -8.15 23.53
CA LEU A 363 -2.51 -6.72 23.29
C LEU A 363 -1.27 -6.53 22.40
N LEU A 364 -1.49 -5.95 21.23
CA LEU A 364 -0.46 -5.59 20.27
C LEU A 364 -0.24 -4.09 20.33
N ALA A 365 1.02 -3.66 20.31
CA ALA A 365 1.40 -2.25 20.13
C ALA A 365 2.33 -2.11 18.92
N ARG A 366 2.02 -1.15 18.05
CA ARG A 366 2.76 -0.87 16.82
C ARG A 366 3.07 0.63 16.72
N PRO A 367 4.10 1.13 17.43
CA PRO A 367 4.62 2.46 17.20
C PRO A 367 5.29 2.58 15.82
N MET A 368 5.23 3.76 15.22
CA MET A 368 5.91 4.02 13.95
C MET A 368 6.50 5.43 13.89
N LEU A 369 7.74 5.55 13.44
CA LEU A 369 8.49 6.81 13.39
C LEU A 369 8.37 7.50 12.03
N ALA A 370 7.36 8.35 11.85
CA ALA A 370 7.09 8.97 10.56
C ALA A 370 6.95 10.50 10.66
N ASP A 371 6.58 11.12 9.54
CA ASP A 371 5.88 12.40 9.56
C ASP A 371 4.57 12.21 10.35
N THR A 372 4.39 13.05 11.36
CA THR A 372 3.22 13.04 12.24
C THR A 372 2.36 14.27 12.04
N GLY A 373 2.71 15.19 11.14
CA GLY A 373 2.04 16.47 10.99
C GLY A 373 0.70 16.42 10.26
N GLN A 374 0.46 15.37 9.47
CA GLN A 374 -0.74 15.23 8.64
C GLN A 374 -1.86 14.46 9.36
N LEU A 375 -3.05 15.06 9.41
CA LEU A 375 -4.26 14.40 9.91
C LEU A 375 -4.76 13.34 8.92
N GLY A 376 -5.25 12.22 9.43
CA GLY A 376 -5.76 11.09 8.64
C GLY A 376 -4.70 10.32 7.87
N TYR A 377 -3.43 10.69 8.04
CA TYR A 377 -2.30 9.90 7.58
C TYR A 377 -2.02 8.86 8.64
N GLU A 378 -2.05 7.62 8.20
CA GLU A 378 -1.74 6.49 9.04
C GLU A 378 -0.40 5.90 8.62
N ASN A 379 0.10 5.05 9.49
CA ASN A 379 1.34 4.33 9.29
C ASN A 379 0.96 2.85 9.30
N SER A 380 1.26 2.13 8.21
CA SER A 380 1.12 0.67 8.18
C SER A 380 2.17 0.04 9.09
N ALA A 381 1.75 -0.91 9.91
CA ALA A 381 2.66 -1.61 10.79
C ALA A 381 3.70 -2.40 9.96
N GLY A 382 4.98 -2.08 10.18
CA GLY A 382 6.11 -2.89 9.75
C GLY A 382 7.11 -2.95 10.90
N ASN A 383 7.38 -4.16 11.42
CA ASN A 383 8.24 -4.40 12.59
C ASN A 383 9.73 -4.09 12.35
N ASN A 384 10.07 -3.41 11.25
CA ASN A 384 11.45 -3.14 10.86
C ASN A 384 12.03 -2.01 11.72
N SER A 385 12.83 -2.38 12.71
CA SER A 385 13.59 -1.47 13.54
C SER A 385 15.02 -1.26 13.05
N GLN A 386 15.37 -1.58 11.80
CA GLN A 386 16.73 -1.38 11.30
C GLN A 386 17.18 0.07 11.52
N GLY A 387 18.29 0.22 12.24
CA GLY A 387 18.85 1.52 12.61
C GLY A 387 18.09 2.27 13.70
N THR A 388 17.09 1.64 14.33
CA THR A 388 16.34 2.14 15.49
C THR A 388 16.41 1.14 16.64
N THR A 389 17.06 1.51 17.74
CA THR A 389 17.19 0.67 18.94
C THR A 389 16.40 1.25 20.10
N GLY A 390 16.02 0.44 21.07
CA GLY A 390 15.24 0.93 22.19
C GLY A 390 14.38 -0.12 22.88
N THR A 391 13.37 0.33 23.60
CA THR A 391 12.42 -0.52 24.32
C THR A 391 10.99 -0.02 24.21
N LEU A 392 10.05 -0.96 24.34
CA LEU A 392 8.64 -0.70 24.54
C LEU A 392 8.15 -1.51 25.74
N THR A 393 7.64 -0.83 26.77
CA THR A 393 7.20 -1.46 28.02
C THR A 393 5.71 -1.23 28.24
N LEU A 394 4.98 -2.31 28.51
CA LEU A 394 3.58 -2.27 28.88
C LEU A 394 3.44 -2.20 30.41
N PHE A 395 2.51 -1.38 30.87
CA PHE A 395 2.03 -1.36 32.24
C PHE A 395 0.52 -1.59 32.23
N ARG A 396 0.03 -2.34 33.21
CA ARG A 396 -1.38 -2.59 33.45
C ARG A 396 -1.70 -2.18 34.89
N ASN A 397 -2.69 -1.32 35.08
CA ASN A 397 -3.10 -0.78 36.37
C ASN A 397 -1.92 -0.21 37.19
N GLY A 398 -0.99 0.46 36.51
CA GLY A 398 0.18 1.11 37.11
C GLY A 398 1.39 0.19 37.37
N GLN A 399 1.25 -1.12 37.19
CA GLN A 399 2.35 -2.09 37.36
C GLN A 399 2.90 -2.53 36.01
N LYS A 400 4.21 -2.74 35.92
CA LYS A 400 4.84 -3.30 34.70
C LYS A 400 4.20 -4.65 34.42
N PHE A 401 3.78 -4.87 33.18
CA PHE A 401 3.08 -6.07 32.77
C PHE A 401 3.86 -6.77 31.65
N GLY A 402 4.19 -8.05 31.88
CA GLY A 402 4.95 -8.86 30.95
C GLY A 402 6.40 -8.37 30.73
N GLU A 403 7.03 -8.96 29.73
CA GLU A 403 8.39 -8.62 29.34
C GLU A 403 8.44 -7.29 28.58
N THR A 404 9.57 -6.58 28.72
CA THR A 404 9.83 -5.37 27.92
C THR A 404 10.26 -5.81 26.53
N SER A 405 9.61 -5.31 25.49
CA SER A 405 10.09 -5.54 24.12
C SER A 405 11.39 -4.79 23.89
N THR A 406 12.37 -5.48 23.31
CA THR A 406 13.64 -4.91 22.84
C THR A 406 13.57 -4.43 21.39
N ASN A 407 12.46 -4.71 20.69
CA ASN A 407 12.10 -4.03 19.46
C ASN A 407 11.22 -2.81 19.82
N PRO A 408 11.73 -1.57 19.77
CA PRO A 408 10.95 -0.41 20.16
C PRO A 408 9.74 -0.15 19.24
N LEU A 409 9.61 -0.83 18.09
CA LEU A 409 8.54 -0.62 17.12
C LEU A 409 7.50 -1.76 17.10
N ALA A 410 7.63 -2.74 17.99
CA ALA A 410 6.66 -3.82 18.12
C ALA A 410 6.63 -4.37 19.55
N GLY A 411 5.44 -4.61 20.10
CA GLY A 411 5.28 -5.36 21.34
C GLY A 411 3.98 -6.13 21.36
N ASP A 412 4.06 -7.36 21.85
CA ASP A 412 2.98 -8.33 21.89
C ASP A 412 2.92 -8.91 23.32
N TRP A 413 1.76 -8.79 23.97
CA TRP A 413 1.56 -9.28 25.33
C TRP A 413 0.28 -10.10 25.43
N THR A 414 0.36 -11.26 26.07
CA THR A 414 -0.82 -12.00 26.51
C THR A 414 -1.43 -11.29 27.70
N VAL A 415 -2.63 -10.72 27.53
CA VAL A 415 -3.33 -9.95 28.57
C VAL A 415 -4.69 -10.55 28.88
N PRO A 416 -5.20 -10.38 30.11
CA PRO A 416 -6.58 -10.70 30.45
C PRO A 416 -7.60 -9.91 29.63
N ALA A 417 -8.78 -10.50 29.42
CA ALA A 417 -9.86 -9.93 28.61
C ALA A 417 -10.54 -8.70 29.24
N ASP A 418 -10.50 -8.60 30.56
CA ASP A 418 -11.18 -7.57 31.34
C ASP A 418 -10.62 -6.17 31.07
N SER A 419 -11.50 -5.18 31.18
CA SER A 419 -11.13 -3.79 31.04
C SER A 419 -10.08 -3.39 32.08
N ALA A 420 -9.01 -2.74 31.63
CA ALA A 420 -7.96 -2.23 32.50
C ALA A 420 -7.38 -0.91 31.97
N GLN A 421 -6.68 -0.21 32.86
CA GLN A 421 -5.87 0.94 32.47
C GLN A 421 -4.49 0.47 32.03
N TYR A 422 -4.10 0.87 30.82
CA TYR A 422 -2.82 0.54 30.24
C TYR A 422 -1.95 1.79 30.08
N ARG A 423 -0.64 1.60 30.23
CA ARG A 423 0.37 2.59 29.82
C ARG A 423 1.44 1.93 28.97
N LEU A 424 1.77 2.52 27.83
CA LEU A 424 2.87 2.10 26.95
C LEU A 424 3.98 3.13 27.02
N ASP A 425 5.17 2.71 27.44
CA ASP A 425 6.36 3.55 27.50
C ASP A 425 7.35 3.14 26.40
N LEU A 426 7.55 4.04 25.43
CA LEU A 426 8.51 3.93 24.33
C LEU A 426 9.77 4.74 24.64
N SER A 427 10.93 4.11 24.51
CA SER A 427 12.23 4.76 24.46
C SER A 427 12.97 4.28 23.22
N ALA A 428 13.23 5.16 22.25
CA ALA A 428 13.90 4.80 21.00
C ALA A 428 15.02 5.78 20.65
N THR A 429 16.09 5.25 20.04
CA THR A 429 17.22 5.99 19.48
C THR A 429 17.37 5.59 18.03
N ARG A 430 17.53 6.56 17.13
CA ARG A 430 17.68 6.34 15.70
C ARG A 430 18.96 6.99 15.19
N GLN A 431 19.85 6.17 14.63
CA GLN A 431 21.13 6.60 14.06
C GLN A 431 21.32 5.92 12.71
N VAL A 432 20.99 6.64 11.65
CA VAL A 432 20.90 6.11 10.28
C VAL A 432 21.41 7.13 9.27
N PRO A 433 22.01 6.70 8.15
CA PRO A 433 22.51 7.62 7.13
C PRO A 433 21.38 8.36 6.38
N TRP A 434 20.16 7.83 6.43
CA TRP A 434 19.02 8.28 5.64
C TRP A 434 18.10 9.31 6.32
N SER A 435 18.33 9.64 7.59
CA SER A 435 17.54 10.64 8.33
C SER A 435 18.40 11.46 9.28
N ARG A 436 18.09 12.76 9.36
CA ARG A 436 18.66 13.70 10.35
C ARG A 436 17.75 13.92 11.56
N TYR A 437 16.51 13.43 11.50
CA TYR A 437 15.46 13.73 12.47
C TYR A 437 15.09 12.55 13.37
N ALA A 438 14.35 12.88 14.44
CA ALA A 438 13.86 11.94 15.45
C ALA A 438 14.95 10.98 15.96
N THR A 439 16.12 11.54 16.31
CA THR A 439 17.29 10.78 16.74
C THR A 439 17.12 10.15 18.12
N GLY A 440 16.19 10.69 18.91
CA GLY A 440 15.77 10.16 20.20
C GLY A 440 14.29 10.43 20.43
N ILE A 441 13.58 9.44 20.97
CA ILE A 441 12.15 9.51 21.28
C ILE A 441 11.92 8.93 22.66
N LYS A 442 11.17 9.67 23.48
CA LYS A 442 10.60 9.18 24.74
C LYS A 442 9.12 9.49 24.73
N THR A 443 8.27 8.48 24.70
CA THR A 443 6.82 8.67 24.67
C THR A 443 6.12 7.74 25.63
N SER A 444 5.11 8.27 26.33
CA SER A 444 4.21 7.49 27.16
C SER A 444 2.77 7.72 26.71
N TRP A 445 2.03 6.65 26.46
CA TRP A 445 0.59 6.70 26.19
C TRP A 445 -0.16 6.02 27.31
N SER A 446 -1.16 6.67 27.89
CA SER A 446 -2.11 6.08 28.84
C SER A 446 -3.47 5.95 28.16
N PHE A 447 -4.12 4.80 28.30
CA PHE A 447 -5.40 4.50 27.67
C PHE A 447 -6.13 3.36 28.39
N THR A 448 -7.45 3.36 28.31
CA THR A 448 -8.27 2.21 28.74
C THR A 448 -8.46 1.27 27.58
N SER A 449 -8.36 -0.03 27.83
CA SER A 449 -8.66 -1.05 26.81
C SER A 449 -9.38 -2.24 27.43
N THR A 450 -10.23 -2.88 26.63
CA THR A 450 -10.92 -4.15 26.93
C THR A 450 -10.82 -5.03 25.70
N GLU A 451 -10.84 -6.35 25.88
CA GLU A 451 -10.76 -7.26 24.74
C GLU A 451 -11.94 -7.09 23.80
N ARG A 452 -11.67 -7.13 22.50
CA ARG A 452 -12.67 -7.11 21.43
C ARG A 452 -12.69 -8.44 20.69
N PRO A 453 -13.84 -8.82 20.11
CA PRO A 453 -13.96 -10.07 19.35
C PRO A 453 -13.22 -10.03 18.01
N GLU A 454 -12.77 -8.86 17.56
CA GLU A 454 -12.07 -8.72 16.29
C GLU A 454 -10.63 -9.25 16.36
N ASP A 455 -10.08 -9.63 15.20
CA ASP A 455 -8.66 -9.94 15.07
C ASP A 455 -7.83 -8.69 15.37
N PRO A 456 -6.96 -8.72 16.40
CA PRO A 456 -6.19 -7.54 16.82
C PRO A 456 -5.14 -7.10 15.80
N PHE A 457 -4.69 -7.98 14.89
CA PHE A 457 -3.75 -7.62 13.82
C PHE A 457 -4.44 -6.82 12.71
N GLU A 458 -5.70 -7.16 12.44
CA GLU A 458 -6.52 -6.53 11.40
C GLU A 458 -7.20 -5.25 11.91
N HIS A 459 -7.39 -5.12 13.22
CA HIS A 459 -8.20 -4.07 13.85
C HIS A 459 -7.39 -3.23 14.83
N LEU A 460 -6.21 -2.78 14.42
CA LEU A 460 -5.42 -1.81 15.15
C LEU A 460 -6.15 -0.44 15.22
N ARG A 461 -6.09 0.23 16.38
CA ARG A 461 -6.70 1.54 16.64
C ARG A 461 -5.67 2.55 17.11
N GLY A 462 -5.80 3.79 16.65
CA GLY A 462 -4.95 4.88 17.13
C GLY A 462 -5.17 5.17 18.61
N LEU A 463 -4.08 5.48 19.32
CA LEU A 463 -4.17 6.15 20.63
C LEU A 463 -4.24 7.68 20.44
N LEU A 464 -4.33 8.42 21.54
CA LEU A 464 -4.22 9.89 21.54
C LEU A 464 -2.85 10.30 20.97
N GLN A 465 -2.84 11.06 19.87
CA GLN A 465 -1.62 11.32 19.09
C GLN A 465 -1.45 12.79 18.72
N PRO A 466 -0.28 13.40 19.00
CA PRO A 466 0.01 14.73 18.51
C PRO A 466 0.20 14.74 16.99
N ARG A 467 -0.24 15.83 16.38
CA ARG A 467 -0.11 16.13 14.97
C ARG A 467 0.45 17.54 14.81
N ILE A 468 1.78 17.65 14.66
CA ILE A 468 2.49 18.94 14.66
C ILE A 468 3.15 19.19 13.30
N THR A 469 2.81 20.31 12.67
CA THR A 469 3.34 20.68 11.36
C THR A 469 3.56 22.19 11.24
N GLY A 470 4.19 22.61 10.15
CA GLY A 470 4.46 24.01 9.82
C GLY A 470 4.82 24.19 8.34
N GLY A 471 5.16 25.42 7.97
CA GLY A 471 5.66 25.78 6.64
C GLY A 471 7.14 25.41 6.44
N PHE A 472 7.50 24.15 6.66
CA PHE A 472 8.88 23.67 6.49
C PHE A 472 9.27 23.59 5.01
N ASP A 473 10.57 23.72 4.73
CA ASP A 473 11.10 23.40 3.40
C ASP A 473 11.05 21.88 3.12
N ALA A 474 11.34 21.48 1.89
CA ALA A 474 11.30 20.07 1.47
C ALA A 474 12.35 19.19 2.18
N ASN A 475 13.25 19.75 2.98
CA ASN A 475 14.18 19.02 3.84
C ASN A 475 13.76 19.01 5.30
N GLY A 476 12.57 19.51 5.64
CA GLY A 476 12.05 19.56 7.00
C GLY A 476 12.63 20.69 7.85
N ARG A 477 13.07 21.81 7.24
CA ARG A 477 13.70 22.92 7.94
C ARG A 477 12.85 24.18 7.97
N ALA A 478 12.95 24.94 9.06
CA ALA A 478 12.34 26.24 9.25
C ALA A 478 13.41 27.35 9.35
N PRO A 479 13.09 28.62 9.07
CA PRO A 479 14.06 29.72 9.12
C PRO A 479 14.56 30.02 10.55
N TYR A 480 15.84 30.40 10.68
CA TYR A 480 16.41 30.99 11.90
C TYR A 480 15.91 32.42 12.18
N GLY A 481 16.09 32.87 13.42
CA GLY A 481 15.97 34.28 13.83
C GLY A 481 14.58 34.89 13.69
N THR A 482 13.54 34.06 13.49
CA THR A 482 12.17 34.50 13.31
C THR A 482 11.22 33.72 14.20
N THR A 483 10.03 34.28 14.43
CA THR A 483 8.94 33.53 15.05
C THR A 483 8.27 32.66 13.99
N PHE A 484 8.36 31.34 14.15
CA PHE A 484 7.83 30.37 13.22
C PHE A 484 6.51 29.77 13.73
N PRO A 485 5.42 29.84 12.95
CA PRO A 485 4.14 29.26 13.36
C PRO A 485 4.13 27.74 13.16
N LEU A 486 3.79 27.01 14.23
CA LEU A 486 3.42 25.60 14.19
C LEU A 486 1.90 25.45 14.31
N ALA A 487 1.33 24.62 13.45
CA ALA A 487 0.00 24.07 13.62
C ALA A 487 0.08 22.81 14.48
N VAL A 488 -0.74 22.76 15.52
CA VAL A 488 -0.79 21.67 16.49
C VAL A 488 -2.20 21.12 16.52
N ALA A 489 -2.36 19.84 16.26
CA ALA A 489 -3.61 19.13 16.44
C ALA A 489 -3.40 17.87 17.27
N VAL A 490 -4.49 17.30 17.79
CA VAL A 490 -4.47 15.99 18.44
C VAL A 490 -5.50 15.09 17.76
N GLU A 491 -5.07 13.93 17.31
CA GLU A 491 -5.98 12.87 16.89
C GLU A 491 -6.40 12.04 18.10
N ARG A 492 -7.71 11.87 18.23
CA ARG A 492 -8.33 11.09 19.29
C ARG A 492 -8.35 9.61 18.94
N PRO A 493 -8.30 8.72 19.93
CA PRO A 493 -8.74 7.34 19.72
C PRO A 493 -10.22 7.30 19.32
N GLU A 494 -10.63 6.21 18.67
CA GLU A 494 -12.04 5.96 18.36
C GLU A 494 -12.88 5.99 19.65
N GLY A 495 -13.96 6.78 19.66
CA GLY A 495 -14.80 6.98 20.85
C GLY A 495 -14.21 7.93 21.91
N GLY A 496 -13.04 8.53 21.66
CA GLY A 496 -12.41 9.51 22.55
C GLY A 496 -13.15 10.86 22.60
N THR A 497 -13.07 11.52 23.74
CA THR A 497 -13.64 12.86 23.97
C THR A 497 -12.64 13.97 23.63
N ALA A 498 -13.08 15.23 23.72
CA ALA A 498 -12.23 16.38 23.45
C ALA A 498 -11.05 16.48 24.39
N VAL A 499 -9.93 16.98 23.87
CA VAL A 499 -8.73 17.26 24.66
C VAL A 499 -9.05 18.32 25.71
N THR A 500 -8.76 18.01 26.97
CA THR A 500 -9.02 18.88 28.13
C THR A 500 -7.75 19.59 28.60
N SER A 501 -6.57 19.05 28.29
CA SER A 501 -5.30 19.69 28.60
C SER A 501 -4.28 19.46 27.48
N VAL A 502 -3.49 20.49 27.17
CA VAL A 502 -2.46 20.45 26.14
C VAL A 502 -1.29 21.35 26.53
N SER A 503 -0.07 20.92 26.24
CA SER A 503 1.13 21.76 26.38
C SER A 503 2.17 21.41 25.34
N LEU A 504 2.87 22.43 24.84
CA LEU A 504 4.02 22.29 23.96
C LEU A 504 5.22 23.03 24.55
N GLU A 505 6.38 22.38 24.52
CA GLU A 505 7.67 22.98 24.83
C GLU A 505 8.64 22.71 23.68
N VAL A 506 9.58 23.63 23.48
CA VAL A 506 10.62 23.56 22.46
C VAL A 506 12.00 23.65 23.09
N SER A 507 12.98 23.01 22.45
CA SER A 507 14.40 23.07 22.80
C SER A 507 15.24 23.22 21.55
N PHE A 508 16.28 24.06 21.59
CA PHE A 508 17.27 24.24 20.52
C PHE A 508 18.67 23.72 20.87
N ASN A 509 18.77 22.93 21.93
CA ASN A 509 20.01 22.29 22.42
C ASN A 509 19.80 20.80 22.72
N ASP A 510 19.10 20.11 21.81
CA ASP A 510 18.81 18.66 21.87
C ASP A 510 18.14 18.17 23.17
N GLY A 511 17.45 19.06 23.90
CA GLY A 511 16.62 18.74 25.04
C GLY A 511 17.25 19.06 26.39
N ALA A 512 18.37 19.79 26.43
CA ALA A 512 19.00 20.20 27.69
C ALA A 512 18.19 21.26 28.44
N THR A 513 17.59 22.22 27.73
CA THR A 513 16.69 23.24 28.33
C THR A 513 15.43 23.39 27.50
N TRP A 514 14.30 23.65 28.17
CA TRP A 514 12.98 23.69 27.55
C TRP A 514 12.31 25.04 27.79
N THR A 515 11.72 25.57 26.72
CA THR A 515 10.94 26.80 26.76
C THR A 515 9.50 26.47 26.40
N ALA A 516 8.55 26.96 27.20
CA ALA A 516 7.14 26.81 26.88
C ALA A 516 6.80 27.52 25.56
N ALA A 517 6.01 26.85 24.71
CA ALA A 517 5.46 27.40 23.49
C ALA A 517 3.95 27.60 23.70
N PRO A 518 3.48 28.84 23.96
CA PRO A 518 2.07 29.12 24.20
C PRO A 518 1.21 28.64 23.03
N LEU A 519 0.10 27.98 23.36
CA LEU A 519 -0.85 27.42 22.40
C LEU A 519 -2.10 28.30 22.34
N THR A 520 -2.38 28.84 21.15
CA THR A 520 -3.60 29.62 20.88
C THR A 520 -4.64 28.70 20.24
N PRO A 521 -5.87 28.58 20.80
CA PRO A 521 -6.92 27.76 20.22
C PRO A 521 -7.25 28.14 18.76
N ALA A 522 -7.41 27.14 17.90
CA ALA A 522 -7.72 27.26 16.48
C ALA A 522 -8.86 26.33 16.03
N GLY A 523 -9.66 25.85 16.99
CA GLY A 523 -10.75 24.90 16.80
C GLY A 523 -10.72 23.79 17.84
N THR A 524 -11.65 22.84 17.72
CA THR A 524 -11.65 21.64 18.57
C THR A 524 -10.40 20.79 18.30
N ASP A 525 -9.65 20.48 19.36
CA ASP A 525 -8.36 19.78 19.33
C ASP A 525 -7.31 20.38 18.38
N ARG A 526 -7.37 21.69 18.15
CA ARG A 526 -6.48 22.40 17.23
C ARG A 526 -5.99 23.70 17.86
N TRP A 527 -4.71 23.97 17.68
CA TRP A 527 -4.01 25.15 18.18
C TRP A 527 -2.94 25.63 17.20
N THR A 528 -2.49 26.86 17.39
CA THR A 528 -1.28 27.39 16.80
C THR A 528 -0.26 27.73 17.90
N ALA A 529 1.03 27.55 17.62
CA ALA A 529 2.11 27.95 18.50
C ALA A 529 3.13 28.81 17.73
N GLY A 530 3.47 29.98 18.27
CA GLY A 530 4.57 30.79 17.77
C GLY A 530 5.88 30.36 18.42
N ILE A 531 6.81 29.81 17.64
CA ILE A 531 8.11 29.36 18.13
C ILE A 531 9.15 30.42 17.80
N ALA A 532 9.70 31.09 18.82
CA ALA A 532 10.82 32.01 18.64
C ALA A 532 12.10 31.20 18.33
N HIS A 533 12.48 31.12 17.05
CA HIS A 533 13.72 30.48 16.66
C HIS A 533 14.92 31.34 17.03
N PRO A 534 15.99 30.76 17.56
CA PRO A 534 17.19 31.51 17.88
C PRO A 534 17.85 32.01 16.58
N ALA A 535 18.75 32.99 16.69
CA ALA A 535 19.55 33.43 15.54
C ALA A 535 20.59 32.39 15.12
N THR A 536 21.08 31.58 16.08
CA THR A 536 22.06 30.51 15.88
C THR A 536 21.74 29.31 16.79
N GLY A 537 22.23 28.14 16.45
CA GLY A 537 22.01 26.93 17.25
C GLY A 537 22.61 25.69 16.60
N ASN A 538 22.24 24.52 17.11
CA ASN A 538 22.75 23.25 16.60
C ASN A 538 22.11 22.79 15.27
N GLY A 539 21.23 23.59 14.66
CA GLY A 539 20.52 23.21 13.42
C GLY A 539 19.17 22.56 13.62
N TYR A 540 18.69 22.35 14.85
CA TYR A 540 17.51 21.53 15.10
C TYR A 540 16.65 22.03 16.25
N ALA A 541 15.37 21.66 16.21
CA ALA A 541 14.44 21.83 17.30
C ALA A 541 13.99 20.47 17.82
N ALA A 542 14.01 20.30 19.14
CA ALA A 542 13.35 19.20 19.84
C ALA A 542 12.00 19.69 20.36
N LEU A 543 11.00 18.80 20.35
CA LEU A 543 9.64 19.11 20.82
C LEU A 543 9.27 18.20 21.98
N ARG A 544 8.63 18.77 22.99
CA ARG A 544 7.97 18.03 24.06
C ARG A 544 6.50 18.42 24.10
N PHE A 545 5.65 17.42 23.98
CA PHE A 545 4.21 17.59 23.90
C PHE A 545 3.52 16.78 25.00
N LYS A 546 2.46 17.33 25.57
CA LYS A 546 1.53 16.60 26.42
C LYS A 546 0.10 16.90 26.02
N ALA A 547 -0.75 15.89 26.03
CA ALA A 547 -2.20 16.07 25.97
C ALA A 547 -2.94 15.02 26.79
N ALA A 548 -4.12 15.37 27.27
CA ALA A 548 -5.08 14.43 27.83
C ALA A 548 -6.50 14.78 27.38
N ASP A 549 -7.35 13.77 27.22
CA ASP A 549 -8.78 13.93 26.92
C ASP A 549 -9.67 13.72 28.15
N GLY A 550 -10.96 13.99 28.00
CA GLY A 550 -11.96 13.76 29.06
C GLY A 550 -12.27 12.29 29.33
N SER A 551 -11.73 11.36 28.53
CA SER A 551 -11.93 9.91 28.64
C SER A 551 -10.79 9.23 29.41
N GLY A 552 -9.81 10.00 29.89
CA GLY A 552 -8.66 9.48 30.62
C GLY A 552 -7.52 8.99 29.72
N ASN A 553 -7.58 9.23 28.40
CA ASN A 553 -6.45 8.98 27.52
C ASN A 553 -5.44 10.13 27.66
N ALA A 554 -4.16 9.81 27.64
CA ALA A 554 -3.10 10.80 27.72
C ALA A 554 -1.88 10.40 26.87
N VAL A 555 -1.15 11.40 26.39
CA VAL A 555 0.13 11.23 25.72
C VAL A 555 1.15 12.24 26.27
N GLN A 556 2.35 11.77 26.57
CA GLN A 556 3.52 12.60 26.82
C GLN A 556 4.63 12.18 25.88
N GLN A 557 5.05 13.07 24.99
CA GLN A 557 6.00 12.77 23.93
C GLN A 557 7.16 13.76 23.98
N THR A 558 8.39 13.26 23.88
CA THR A 558 9.60 14.05 23.63
C THR A 558 10.27 13.51 22.38
N VAL A 559 10.51 14.37 21.38
CA VAL A 559 11.23 14.03 20.16
C VAL A 559 12.44 14.96 20.02
N THR A 560 13.63 14.37 20.04
CA THR A 560 14.89 15.05 19.77
C THR A 560 15.05 15.22 18.26
N ARG A 561 15.32 16.45 17.81
CA ARG A 561 15.40 16.84 16.39
C ARG A 561 14.12 16.50 15.63
N ALA A 562 13.00 17.05 16.08
CA ALA A 562 11.70 16.90 15.43
C ALA A 562 11.64 17.61 14.06
N TYR A 563 12.37 18.72 13.90
CA TYR A 563 12.58 19.43 12.64
C TYR A 563 13.92 20.20 12.66
N GLY A 564 14.35 20.71 11.50
CA GLY A 564 15.62 21.43 11.34
C GLY A 564 15.46 22.95 11.25
N LEU A 565 16.56 23.68 11.36
CA LEU A 565 16.64 25.13 11.20
C LEU A 565 17.62 25.51 10.08
N ARG A 566 17.35 26.58 9.34
CA ARG A 566 18.19 27.08 8.25
C ARG A 566 18.22 28.59 8.11
#